data_AF-A0A5J4WAY2-F1
#
_entry.id   AF-A0A5J4WAY2-F1
#
_cell.length_a   1.000
_cell.length_b   1.000
_cell.length_c   1.000
_cell.angle_alpha   90.00
_cell.angle_beta   90.00
_cell.angle_gamma   90.00
#
_symmetry.space_group_name_H-M   'P 1'
#
loop_
_entity.id
_entity.type
_entity.pdbx_description
1 polymer ?
#
loop_
_entity_poly.entity_id
_entity_poly.type
_entity_poly.pdbx_seq_one_letter_code
_entity_poly.pdbx_strand_id
1 'polypeptide(L)'
;MSGLDNPYYSDFSANKISEIKYLLDSLDPAKSLEAMKRLCAFSAKGFDVSAVFPQVVKSIMTQSLDVKKLICEFIVMNSRKAPDFCLLCIDRLHKDAT
;
A
#
# COMPACT_ATOMS: atom_id res chain seq x y z
N MET A 1 16.51 25.97 -3.72
CA MET A 1 17.10 25.18 -2.62
C MET A 1 16.56 23.77 -2.74
N SER A 2 17.24 22.91 -3.51
CA SER A 2 16.83 21.53 -3.76
C SER A 2 17.68 20.62 -2.90
N GLY A 3 17.23 20.34 -1.69
CA GLY A 3 17.87 19.39 -0.79
C GLY A 3 16.96 18.20 -0.57
N LEU A 4 16.87 17.27 -1.53
CA LEU A 4 16.07 16.04 -1.37
C LEU A 4 16.61 14.83 -2.17
N ASP A 5 17.93 14.69 -2.33
CA ASP A 5 18.53 13.43 -2.79
C ASP A 5 19.65 13.03 -1.82
N ASN A 6 19.24 12.56 -0.64
CA ASN A 6 20.16 11.90 0.29
C ASN A 6 20.01 10.38 0.13
N PRO A 7 20.95 9.68 -0.54
CA PRO A 7 20.82 8.26 -0.90
C PRO A 7 20.64 7.33 0.32
N TYR A 8 21.09 7.75 1.51
CA TYR A 8 20.90 6.98 2.75
C TYR A 8 19.43 6.88 3.20
N TYR A 9 18.58 7.87 2.85
CA TYR A 9 17.15 7.83 3.20
C TYR A 9 16.36 6.93 2.26
N SER A 10 16.77 6.89 1.00
CA SER A 10 16.23 6.06 -0.07
C SER A 10 16.45 4.57 0.20
N ASP A 11 17.62 4.20 0.72
CA ASP A 11 17.99 2.80 0.99
C ASP A 11 17.19 2.21 2.17
N PHE A 12 17.07 2.99 3.26
CA PHE A 12 16.26 2.59 4.43
C PHE A 12 14.78 2.43 4.10
N SER A 13 14.24 3.33 3.26
CA SER A 13 12.85 3.21 2.80
C SER A 13 12.67 2.05 1.83
N ALA A 14 13.62 1.79 0.92
CA ALA A 14 13.57 0.65 0.01
C ALA A 14 13.58 -0.70 0.76
N ASN A 15 14.42 -0.85 1.79
CA ASN A 15 14.45 -2.07 2.60
C ASN A 15 13.12 -2.27 3.36
N LYS A 16 12.56 -1.20 3.93
CA LYS A 16 11.26 -1.26 4.61
C LYS A 16 10.09 -1.54 3.67
N ILE A 17 10.11 -0.99 2.46
CA ILE A 17 9.11 -1.28 1.42
C ILE A 17 9.19 -2.76 1.02
N SER A 18 10.39 -3.31 0.92
CA SER A 18 10.60 -4.74 0.61
C SER A 18 10.06 -5.66 1.71
N GLU A 19 10.26 -5.28 2.98
CA GLU A 19 9.66 -5.99 4.12
C GLU A 19 8.13 -5.93 4.08
N ILE A 20 7.54 -4.76 3.79
CA ILE A 20 6.09 -4.59 3.66
C ILE A 20 5.54 -5.48 2.53
N LYS A 21 6.24 -5.57 1.39
CA LYS A 21 5.83 -6.47 0.29
C LYS A 21 5.76 -7.92 0.76
N TYR A 22 6.77 -8.38 1.50
CA TYR A 22 6.80 -9.74 2.02
C TYR A 22 5.67 -10.00 3.02
N LEU A 23 5.37 -9.03 3.88
CA LEU A 23 4.27 -9.14 4.85
C LEU A 23 2.89 -9.13 4.17
N LEU A 24 2.70 -8.34 3.11
CA LEU A 24 1.45 -8.31 2.31
C LEU A 24 1.22 -9.59 1.51
N ASP A 25 2.28 -10.30 1.13
CA ASP A 25 2.16 -11.57 0.42
C ASP A 25 1.91 -12.76 1.37
N SER A 26 2.02 -12.53 2.68
CA SER A 26 1.77 -13.57 3.68
C SER A 26 0.30 -13.95 3.74
N LEU A 27 0.03 -15.26 3.83
CA LEU A 27 -1.31 -15.82 4.06
C LEU A 27 -1.88 -15.49 5.45
N ASP A 28 -1.04 -14.98 6.35
CA ASP A 28 -1.43 -14.60 7.70
C ASP A 28 -2.13 -13.22 7.69
N PRO A 29 -3.42 -13.15 8.07
CA PRO A 29 -4.16 -11.90 8.06
C PRO A 29 -3.60 -10.88 9.06
N ALA A 30 -2.98 -11.31 10.17
CA ALA A 30 -2.38 -10.40 11.14
C ALA A 30 -1.16 -9.69 10.55
N LYS A 31 -0.34 -10.41 9.76
CA LYS A 31 0.82 -9.84 9.06
C LYS A 31 0.39 -8.89 7.94
N SER A 32 -0.63 -9.27 7.17
CA SER A 32 -1.22 -8.40 6.14
C SER A 32 -1.77 -7.11 6.75
N LEU A 33 -2.44 -7.21 7.90
CA LEU A 33 -2.97 -6.05 8.63
C LEU A 33 -1.86 -5.11 9.10
N GLU A 34 -0.80 -5.67 9.68
CA GLU A 34 0.35 -4.88 10.12
C GLU A 34 1.04 -4.18 8.93
N ALA A 35 1.21 -4.90 7.82
CA ALA A 35 1.81 -4.36 6.61
C ALA A 35 1.00 -3.16 6.07
N MET A 36 -0.33 -3.28 6.02
CA MET A 36 -1.21 -2.20 5.59
C MET A 36 -1.16 -0.98 6.52
N LYS A 37 -1.12 -1.18 7.86
CA LYS A 37 -0.96 -0.08 8.81
C LYS A 37 0.34 0.68 8.60
N ARG A 38 1.45 -0.05 8.44
CA ARG A 38 2.76 0.54 8.14
C ARG A 38 2.71 1.30 6.82
N LEU A 39 2.09 0.72 5.80
CA LEU A 39 1.96 1.32 4.47
C LEU A 39 1.19 2.65 4.50
N CYS A 40 0.07 2.72 5.22
CA CYS A 40 -0.66 3.97 5.45
C CYS A 40 0.23 5.02 6.12
N ALA A 41 1.02 4.64 7.13
CA ALA A 41 1.96 5.56 7.79
C ALA A 41 3.06 6.07 6.84
N PHE A 42 3.59 5.23 5.94
CA PHE A 42 4.54 5.66 4.90
C PHE A 42 3.90 6.63 3.91
N SER A 43 2.70 6.34 3.42
CA SER A 43 1.97 7.22 2.49
C SER A 43 1.62 8.57 3.13
N ALA A 44 1.21 8.57 4.41
CA ALA A 44 0.95 9.79 5.18
C ALA A 44 2.19 10.68 5.34
N LYS A 45 3.36 10.05 5.51
CA LYS A 45 4.66 10.74 5.60
C LYS A 45 5.20 11.20 4.23
N GLY A 46 4.52 10.86 3.13
CA GLY A 46 4.92 11.26 1.78
C GLY A 46 6.01 10.40 1.14
N PHE A 47 6.30 9.22 1.69
CA PHE A 47 7.22 8.27 1.03
C PHE A 47 6.60 7.70 -0.24
N ASP A 48 7.47 7.39 -1.20
CA ASP A 48 7.07 6.62 -2.37
C ASP A 48 6.75 5.18 -1.98
N VAL A 49 5.49 4.81 -2.20
CA VAL A 49 4.93 3.48 -1.93
C VAL A 49 4.42 2.82 -3.22
N SER A 50 4.71 3.39 -4.37
CA SER A 50 4.22 2.93 -5.68
C SER A 50 4.66 1.49 -5.96
N ALA A 51 5.82 1.10 -5.42
CA ALA A 51 6.37 -0.23 -5.58
C ALA A 51 5.50 -1.35 -4.96
N VAL A 52 4.61 -1.05 -4.00
CA VAL A 52 3.71 -2.05 -3.37
C VAL A 52 2.33 -2.11 -4.01
N PHE A 53 2.01 -1.23 -4.96
CA PHE A 53 0.69 -1.17 -5.59
C PHE A 53 0.17 -2.52 -6.10
N PRO A 54 0.96 -3.36 -6.80
CA PRO A 54 0.51 -4.68 -7.22
C PRO A 54 0.04 -5.56 -6.05
N GLN A 55 0.71 -5.44 -4.90
CA GLN A 55 0.40 -6.27 -3.74
C GLN A 55 -0.84 -5.76 -3.02
N VAL A 56 -1.04 -4.45 -2.97
CA VAL A 56 -2.29 -3.86 -2.47
C VAL A 56 -3.49 -4.33 -3.33
N VAL A 57 -3.35 -4.35 -4.66
CA VAL A 57 -4.41 -4.85 -5.57
C VAL A 57 -4.71 -6.33 -5.35
N LYS A 58 -3.68 -7.14 -5.05
CA LYS A 58 -3.86 -8.55 -4.66
C LYS A 58 -4.57 -8.66 -3.30
N SER A 59 -4.16 -7.85 -2.32
CA SER A 59 -4.75 -7.85 -0.98
C SER A 59 -6.21 -7.38 -0.94
N ILE A 60 -6.73 -6.71 -1.99
CA ILE A 60 -8.17 -6.38 -2.09
C ILE A 60 -9.06 -7.63 -2.05
N MET A 61 -8.58 -8.75 -2.58
CA MET A 61 -9.29 -10.04 -2.62
C MET A 61 -9.27 -10.78 -1.27
N THR A 62 -8.70 -10.19 -0.22
CA THR A 62 -8.70 -10.79 1.12
C THR A 62 -10.11 -10.83 1.71
N GLN A 63 -10.45 -11.86 2.48
CA GLN A 63 -11.73 -11.92 3.19
C GLN A 63 -11.73 -11.10 4.50
N SER A 64 -10.57 -10.59 4.93
CA SER A 64 -10.44 -9.81 6.15
C SER A 64 -10.97 -8.38 5.99
N LEU A 65 -12.06 -8.07 6.70
CA LEU A 65 -12.68 -6.74 6.68
C LEU A 65 -11.75 -5.62 7.18
N ASP A 66 -10.94 -5.91 8.20
CA ASP A 66 -9.99 -4.94 8.74
C ASP A 66 -8.93 -4.53 7.72
N VAL A 67 -8.44 -5.50 6.93
CA VAL A 67 -7.49 -5.26 5.85
C VAL A 67 -8.16 -4.48 4.71
N LYS A 68 -9.38 -4.85 4.30
CA LYS A 68 -10.15 -4.10 3.29
C LYS A 68 -10.35 -2.63 3.69
N LYS A 69 -10.68 -2.36 4.96
CA LYS A 69 -10.86 -0.98 5.45
C LYS A 69 -9.58 -0.15 5.31
N LEU A 70 -8.44 -0.70 5.71
CA LEU A 70 -7.15 -0.01 5.55
C LEU A 70 -6.77 0.20 4.09
N ILE A 71 -7.09 -0.75 3.21
CA ILE A 71 -6.88 -0.59 1.76
C ILE A 71 -7.73 0.55 1.22
N CYS A 72 -9.00 0.65 1.61
CA CYS A 72 -9.86 1.76 1.23
C CYS A 72 -9.30 3.12 1.70
N GLU A 73 -8.84 3.21 2.95
CA GLU A 73 -8.18 4.42 3.46
C GLU A 73 -6.92 4.76 2.65
N PHE A 74 -6.09 3.76 2.34
CA PHE A 74 -4.89 3.94 1.52
C PHE A 74 -5.22 4.42 0.10
N ILE A 75 -6.25 3.89 -0.55
CA ILE A 75 -6.70 4.33 -1.88
C ILE A 75 -7.11 5.80 -1.82
N VAL A 76 -7.90 6.20 -0.81
CA VAL A 76 -8.31 7.61 -0.64
C VAL A 76 -7.11 8.52 -0.44
N MET A 77 -6.12 8.11 0.37
CA MET A 77 -4.89 8.88 0.59
C MET A 77 -4.05 9.07 -0.68
N ASN A 78 -4.04 8.06 -1.57
CA ASN A 78 -3.28 8.09 -2.82
C ASN A 78 -4.10 8.56 -4.02
N SER A 79 -5.39 8.84 -3.88
CA SER A 79 -6.31 9.26 -4.95
C SER A 79 -5.80 10.45 -5.76
N ARG A 80 -5.19 11.44 -5.10
CA ARG A 80 -4.60 12.61 -5.76
C ARG A 80 -3.22 12.33 -6.38
N LYS A 81 -2.47 11.36 -5.85
CA LYS A 81 -1.10 11.07 -6.25
C LYS A 81 -1.03 10.04 -7.40
N ALA A 82 -1.95 9.08 -7.40
CA ALA A 82 -1.99 7.97 -8.34
C ALA A 82 -3.45 7.62 -8.71
N PRO A 83 -4.12 8.45 -9.51
CA PRO A 83 -5.52 8.26 -9.88
C PRO A 83 -5.74 6.96 -10.66
N ASP A 84 -4.84 6.58 -11.58
CA ASP A 84 -4.94 5.34 -12.37
C ASP A 84 -4.90 4.08 -11.48
N PHE A 85 -4.04 4.08 -10.48
CA PHE A 85 -3.99 3.00 -9.49
C PHE A 85 -5.29 2.90 -8.70
N CYS A 86 -5.84 4.04 -8.27
CA CYS A 86 -7.09 4.06 -7.53
C CYS A 86 -8.27 3.55 -8.37
N LEU A 87 -8.30 3.90 -9.65
CA LEU A 87 -9.30 3.40 -10.60
C LEU A 87 -9.23 1.87 -10.74
N LEU A 88 -8.02 1.31 -10.88
CA LEU A 88 -7.80 -0.14 -10.93
C LEU A 88 -8.25 -0.84 -9.63
N CYS A 89 -7.96 -0.25 -8.47
CA CYS A 89 -8.41 -0.78 -7.18
C CYS A 89 -9.93 -0.79 -7.06
N ILE A 90 -10.60 0.28 -7.52
CA ILE A 90 -12.06 0.39 -7.52
C ILE A 90 -12.68 -0.65 -8.47
N ASP A 91 -12.15 -0.82 -9.68
CA ASP A 91 -12.60 -1.87 -10.61
C ASP A 91 -12.52 -3.26 -9.99
N ARG A 92 -11.41 -3.55 -9.29
CA ARG A 92 -11.24 -4.84 -8.60
C ARG A 92 -12.18 -5.00 -7.41
N LEU A 93 -12.42 -3.95 -6.63
CA LEU A 93 -13.40 -3.98 -5.53
C LEU A 93 -14.82 -4.27 -6.03
N HIS A 94 -15.23 -3.67 -7.15
CA HIS A 94 -16.52 -3.97 -7.76
C HIS A 94 -16.64 -5.42 -8.24
N LYS A 95 -15.56 -5.96 -8.84
CA LYS A 95 -15.52 -7.37 -9.28
C LYS A 95 -15.56 -8.37 -8.13
N ASP A 96 -15.04 -8.02 -6.96
CA ASP A 96 -15.09 -8.89 -5.75
C ASP A 96 -16.49 -8.92 -5.12
N ALA A 97 -17.30 -7.88 -5.33
CA ALA A 97 -18.65 -7.76 -4.80
C ALA A 97 -19.73 -8.46 -5.66
N THR A 98 -19.35 -9.03 -6.81
CA THR A 98 -20.25 -9.71 -7.77
C THR A 98 -19.94 -11.19 -7.83
#